data_AF-A0A7S0J829-F1
#
_entry.id   AF-A0A7S0J829-F1
#
_cell.length_a   1.000
_cell.length_b   1.000
_cell.length_c   1.000
_cell.angle_alpha   90.00
_cell.angle_beta   90.00
_cell.angle_gamma   90.00
#
_symmetry.space_group_name_H-M   'P 1'
#
loop_
_entity.id
_entity.type
_entity.pdbx_description
1 polymer ?
#
loop_
_entity_poly.entity_id
_entity_poly.type
_entity_poly.pdbx_seq_one_letter_code
_entity_poly.pdbx_strand_id
1 'polypeptide(L)'
;LYRALDELGARALAAVRHHPVFLKPHVPDEDEALATYLLREHAISAEEAASEGYSLNVAARELGFVFHPARRVLSTRAAFAAIAVAARDGRGEALFEELSRAYFELGEDISRLDVL
;
A
#
# COMPACT_ATOMS: atom_id res chain seq x y z
N LEU A 1 3.39 -13.60 -0.70
CA LEU A 1 4.28 -14.24 0.31
C LEU A 1 3.64 -15.51 0.88
N TYR A 2 2.50 -15.41 1.56
CA TYR A 2 1.92 -16.57 2.25
C TYR A 2 1.55 -17.76 1.36
N ARG A 3 0.96 -17.53 0.18
CA ARG A 3 0.75 -18.62 -0.79
C ARG A 3 2.04 -19.39 -1.08
N ALA A 4 3.15 -18.69 -1.29
CA ALA A 4 4.45 -19.32 -1.53
C ALA A 4 5.00 -20.04 -0.28
N LEU A 5 4.81 -19.48 0.93
CA LEU A 5 5.21 -20.16 2.18
C LEU A 5 4.40 -21.43 2.43
N ASP A 6 3.12 -21.42 2.08
CA ASP A 6 2.22 -22.58 2.19
C ASP A 6 2.61 -23.65 1.16
N GLU A 7 2.88 -23.27 -0.10
CA GLU A 7 3.38 -24.18 -1.16
C GLU A 7 4.71 -24.84 -0.80
N LEU A 8 5.58 -24.12 -0.07
CA LEU A 8 6.87 -24.63 0.40
C LEU A 8 6.76 -25.44 1.71
N GLY A 9 5.57 -25.56 2.31
CA GLY A 9 5.39 -26.19 3.62
C GLY A 9 6.15 -25.48 4.75
N ALA A 10 6.51 -24.21 4.56
CA ALA A 10 7.40 -23.45 5.44
C ALA A 10 6.66 -22.44 6.32
N ARG A 11 5.32 -22.40 6.27
CA ARG A 11 4.50 -21.41 6.98
C ARG A 11 4.80 -21.36 8.48
N ALA A 12 4.92 -22.52 9.13
CA ALA A 12 5.19 -22.61 10.56
C ALA A 12 6.65 -22.32 10.95
N LEU A 13 7.55 -22.23 9.96
CA LEU A 13 8.98 -22.03 10.16
C LEU A 13 9.43 -20.58 9.90
N ALA A 14 8.54 -19.75 9.34
CA ALA A 14 8.84 -18.39 8.95
C ALA A 14 8.23 -17.37 9.91
N ALA A 15 9.03 -16.41 10.35
CA ALA A 15 8.56 -15.19 11.00
C ALA A 15 8.58 -14.05 9.98
N VAL A 16 7.44 -13.41 9.76
CA VAL A 16 7.32 -12.27 8.85
C VAL A 16 7.39 -10.98 9.65
N ARG A 17 8.24 -10.05 9.20
CA ARG A 17 8.33 -8.71 9.78
C ARG A 17 8.36 -7.66 8.69
N HIS A 18 7.45 -6.70 8.80
CA HIS A 18 7.39 -5.55 7.90
C HIS A 18 8.42 -4.50 8.34
N HIS A 19 9.20 -4.02 7.37
CA HIS A 19 10.17 -2.95 7.57
C HIS A 19 9.75 -1.72 6.78
N PRO A 20 9.85 -0.51 7.35
CA PRO A 20 9.47 0.70 6.66
C PRO A 20 10.41 0.97 5.48
N VAL A 21 9.82 1.33 4.34
CA VAL A 21 10.53 1.84 3.17
C VAL A 21 9.82 3.09 2.70
N PHE A 22 10.57 4.20 2.60
CA PHE A 22 10.05 5.48 2.14
C PHE A 22 10.47 5.73 0.70
N LEU A 23 9.56 5.50 -0.25
CA LEU A 23 9.82 5.73 -1.68
C LEU A 23 10.14 7.21 -1.96
N LYS A 24 9.40 8.11 -1.30
CA LYS A 24 9.73 9.53 -1.22
C LYS A 24 9.85 9.91 0.26
N PRO A 25 11.06 9.98 0.83
CA PRO A 25 11.23 10.34 2.23
C PRO A 25 10.90 11.81 2.52
N HIS A 26 10.89 12.67 1.50
CA HIS A 26 10.62 14.10 1.60
C HIS A 26 9.30 14.51 0.92
N VAL A 27 8.28 13.64 0.88
CA VAL A 27 6.93 14.08 0.48
C VAL A 27 6.54 15.22 1.43
N PRO A 28 6.24 16.43 0.93
CA PRO A 28 5.66 17.49 1.75
C PRO A 28 4.40 16.97 2.46
N ASP A 29 3.96 17.59 3.54
CA ASP A 29 2.70 17.20 4.20
C ASP A 29 1.45 17.37 3.30
N GLU A 30 1.64 17.97 2.11
CA GLU A 30 0.62 18.12 1.08
C GLU A 30 0.45 16.84 0.26
N ASP A 31 -0.80 16.43 0.17
CA ASP A 31 -1.29 15.27 -0.54
C ASP A 31 -1.42 15.57 -2.05
N GLU A 32 -0.73 14.81 -2.91
CA GLU A 32 -0.85 14.95 -4.38
C GLU A 32 -1.85 13.91 -4.92
N ALA A 33 -2.71 14.31 -5.85
CA ALA A 33 -3.53 13.32 -6.56
C ALA A 33 -2.63 12.34 -7.32
N LEU A 34 -2.91 11.02 -7.24
CA LEU A 34 -2.05 10.02 -7.89
C LEU A 34 -1.91 10.27 -9.39
N ALA A 35 -2.98 10.69 -10.08
CA ALA A 35 -2.94 11.01 -11.51
C ALA A 35 -1.96 12.15 -11.81
N THR A 36 -1.95 13.22 -11.01
CA THR A 36 -1.03 14.35 -11.15
C THR A 36 0.41 13.89 -10.94
N TYR A 37 0.65 13.09 -9.89
CA TYR A 37 1.95 12.52 -9.60
C TYR A 37 2.48 11.65 -10.74
N LEU A 38 1.66 10.71 -11.24
CA LEU A 38 2.05 9.76 -12.29
C LEU A 38 2.35 10.49 -13.61
N LEU A 39 1.57 11.51 -13.94
CA LEU A 39 1.82 12.32 -15.14
C LEU A 39 3.15 13.07 -15.02
N ARG A 40 3.41 13.71 -13.88
CA ARG A 40 4.61 14.52 -13.65
C ARG A 40 5.88 13.68 -13.56
N GLU A 41 5.85 12.57 -12.83
CA GLU A 41 7.04 11.76 -12.52
C GLU A 41 7.31 10.67 -13.56
N HIS A 42 6.25 10.15 -14.19
CA HIS A 42 6.34 8.96 -15.04
C HIS A 42 5.76 9.17 -16.45
N ALA A 43 5.23 10.36 -16.76
CA ALA A 43 4.55 10.66 -18.02
C ALA A 43 3.36 9.72 -18.33
N ILE A 44 2.75 9.15 -17.29
CA ILE A 44 1.58 8.25 -17.39
C ILE A 44 0.32 9.09 -17.21
N SER A 45 -0.61 9.02 -18.17
CA SER A 45 -1.87 9.76 -18.08
C SER A 45 -2.85 9.09 -17.09
N ALA A 46 -3.84 9.85 -16.62
CA ALA A 46 -4.91 9.30 -15.80
C ALA A 46 -5.69 8.18 -16.51
N GLU A 47 -5.92 8.34 -17.82
CA GLU A 47 -6.61 7.36 -18.66
C GLU A 47 -5.79 6.08 -18.84
N GLU A 48 -4.47 6.21 -19.01
CA GLU A 48 -3.56 5.06 -19.08
C GLU A 48 -3.54 4.29 -17.76
N ALA A 49 -3.40 4.98 -16.62
CA ALA A 49 -3.39 4.36 -15.30
C ALA A 49 -4.74 3.72 -14.92
N ALA A 50 -5.85 4.25 -15.44
CA ALA A 50 -7.20 3.71 -15.24
C ALA A 50 -7.56 2.61 -16.24
N SER A 51 -6.73 2.37 -17.27
CA SER A 51 -7.01 1.37 -18.29
C SER A 51 -7.09 -0.04 -17.72
N GLU A 52 -8.07 -0.82 -18.19
CA GLU A 52 -8.21 -2.25 -17.89
C GLU A 52 -6.97 -3.06 -18.32
N GLY A 53 -6.26 -2.57 -19.34
CA GLY A 53 -5.03 -3.17 -19.86
C GLY A 53 -3.76 -2.73 -19.14
N TYR A 54 -3.85 -1.78 -18.19
CA TYR A 54 -2.69 -1.37 -17.41
C TYR A 54 -2.20 -2.55 -16.55
N SER A 55 -0.91 -2.87 -16.62
CA SER A 55 -0.35 -4.10 -16.06
C SER A 55 -0.63 -4.28 -14.57
N LEU A 56 -0.61 -3.18 -13.81
CA LEU A 56 -0.90 -3.19 -12.38
C LEU A 56 -2.37 -3.50 -12.08
N ASN A 57 -3.31 -3.01 -12.91
CA ASN A 57 -4.74 -3.29 -12.79
C ASN A 57 -5.05 -4.75 -13.15
N VAL A 58 -4.38 -5.28 -14.18
CA VAL A 58 -4.48 -6.71 -14.55
C VAL A 58 -4.03 -7.59 -13.38
N ALA A 59 -2.85 -7.32 -12.82
CA ALA A 59 -2.29 -8.09 -11.70
C ALA A 59 -3.17 -8.03 -10.44
N ALA A 60 -3.74 -6.86 -10.12
CA ALA A 60 -4.66 -6.73 -8.98
C ALA A 60 -5.92 -7.59 -9.14
N ARG A 61 -6.52 -7.58 -10.34
CA ARG A 61 -7.72 -8.39 -10.64
C ARG A 61 -7.44 -9.89 -10.53
N GLU A 62 -6.28 -10.35 -11.01
CA GLU A 62 -5.84 -11.75 -10.85
C GLU A 62 -5.67 -12.15 -9.37
N LEU A 63 -5.35 -11.18 -8.51
CA LEU A 63 -5.24 -11.37 -7.06
C LEU A 63 -6.55 -11.13 -6.30
N GLY A 64 -7.61 -10.69 -6.99
CA GLY A 64 -8.96 -10.53 -6.43
C GLY A 64 -9.25 -9.18 -5.79
N PHE A 65 -8.48 -8.12 -6.11
CA PHE A 65 -8.74 -6.76 -5.63
C PHE A 65 -8.69 -5.73 -6.75
N VAL A 66 -9.20 -4.53 -6.47
CA VAL A 66 -9.20 -3.40 -7.41
C VAL A 66 -8.64 -2.17 -6.69
N PHE A 67 -7.77 -1.46 -7.39
CA PHE A 67 -7.20 -0.23 -6.91
C PHE A 67 -8.23 0.91 -6.90
N HIS A 68 -8.28 1.70 -5.83
CA HIS A 68 -9.10 2.90 -5.78
C HIS A 68 -8.58 3.93 -6.78
N PRO A 69 -9.43 4.43 -7.70
CA PRO A 69 -8.99 5.31 -8.79
C PRO A 69 -8.60 6.71 -8.30
N ALA A 70 -9.16 7.15 -7.17
CA ALA A 70 -8.91 8.48 -6.60
C ALA A 70 -7.95 8.45 -5.39
N ARG A 71 -7.19 7.36 -5.19
CA ARG A 71 -6.17 7.33 -4.14
C ARG A 71 -5.11 8.41 -4.36
N ARG A 72 -4.48 8.85 -3.28
CA ARG A 72 -3.55 9.99 -3.27
C ARG A 72 -2.15 9.52 -2.92
N VAL A 73 -1.15 10.31 -3.27
CA VAL A 73 0.22 10.11 -2.80
C VAL A 73 0.33 10.75 -1.44
N LEU A 74 0.59 9.91 -0.42
CA LEU A 74 0.56 10.30 0.98
C LEU A 74 1.91 10.04 1.66
N SER A 75 2.16 10.76 2.75
CA SER A 75 3.22 10.40 3.69
C SER A 75 2.86 9.11 4.45
N THR A 76 3.72 8.11 4.39
CA THR A 76 3.53 6.82 5.07
C THR A 76 4.23 6.74 6.43
N ARG A 77 4.80 7.86 6.92
CA ARG A 77 5.57 7.89 8.18
C ARG A 77 4.73 7.50 9.39
N ALA A 78 3.54 8.07 9.53
CA ALA A 78 2.65 7.79 10.65
C ALA A 78 2.15 6.33 10.61
N ALA A 79 1.72 5.85 9.43
CA ALA A 79 1.34 4.46 9.21
C ALA A 79 2.45 3.47 9.61
N PHE A 80 3.69 3.69 9.17
CA PHE A 80 4.80 2.83 9.55
C PHE A 80 5.14 2.89 11.04
N ALA A 81 5.02 4.05 11.68
CA ALA A 81 5.18 4.16 13.12
C ALA A 81 4.09 3.37 13.86
N ALA A 82 2.83 3.44 13.42
CA ALA A 82 1.72 2.67 13.97
C ALA A 82 1.95 1.15 13.82
N ILE A 83 2.38 0.69 12.64
CA ILE A 83 2.75 -0.72 12.41
C ILE A 83 3.88 -1.17 13.35
N ALA A 84 4.91 -0.33 13.54
CA ALA A 84 6.02 -0.65 14.44
C ALA A 84 5.58 -0.73 15.90
N VAL A 85 4.61 0.08 16.32
CA VAL A 85 4.01 0.00 17.66
C VAL A 85 3.18 -1.28 17.79
N ALA A 86 2.27 -1.56 16.85
CA ALA A 86 1.43 -2.75 16.85
C ALA A 86 2.24 -4.06 16.79
N ALA A 87 3.40 -4.04 16.13
CA ALA A 87 4.31 -5.18 16.07
C ALA A 87 4.85 -5.60 17.44
N ARG A 88 4.91 -4.69 18.43
CA ARG A 88 5.35 -5.02 19.81
C ARG A 88 4.41 -6.01 20.49
N ASP A 89 3.14 -6.02 20.09
CA ASP A 89 2.10 -6.90 20.62
C ASP A 89 1.71 -8.00 19.62
N GLY A 90 2.53 -8.25 18.59
CA GLY A 90 2.26 -9.26 17.57
C GLY A 90 1.15 -8.90 16.56
N ARG A 91 0.72 -7.64 16.53
CA ARG A 91 -0.38 -7.16 15.66
C ARG A 91 0.10 -6.38 14.43
N GLY A 92 1.41 -6.27 14.22
CA GLY A 92 2.00 -5.45 13.16
C GLY A 92 1.62 -5.90 11.75
N GLU A 93 1.52 -7.21 11.52
CA GLU A 93 1.11 -7.77 10.23
C GLU A 93 -0.35 -7.48 9.91
N ALA A 94 -1.26 -7.76 10.85
CA ALA A 94 -2.68 -7.45 10.67
C ALA A 94 -2.90 -5.96 10.41
N LEU A 95 -2.19 -5.08 11.12
CA LEU A 95 -2.28 -3.63 10.85
C LEU A 95 -1.68 -3.26 9.49
N PHE A 96 -0.60 -3.90 9.04
CA PHE A 96 -0.05 -3.68 7.71
C PHE A 96 -1.04 -4.06 6.60
N GLU A 97 -1.73 -5.19 6.74
CA GLU A 97 -2.75 -5.64 5.79
C GLU A 97 -3.94 -4.67 5.73
N GLU A 98 -4.48 -4.26 6.89
CA GLU A 98 -5.59 -3.32 6.95
C GLU A 98 -5.21 -1.94 6.38
N LEU A 99 -4.04 -1.39 6.74
CA LEU A 99 -3.60 -0.11 6.17
C LEU A 99 -3.29 -0.20 4.66
N SER A 100 -2.83 -1.35 4.19
CA SER A 100 -2.65 -1.58 2.75
C SER A 100 -3.99 -1.55 2.03
N ARG A 101 -5.01 -2.20 2.57
CA ARG A 101 -6.37 -2.17 2.03
C ARG A 101 -6.97 -0.76 2.09
N ALA A 102 -6.86 -0.08 3.22
CA ALA A 102 -7.31 1.30 3.40
C ALA A 102 -6.72 2.23 2.34
N TYR A 103 -5.41 2.14 2.09
CA TYR A 103 -4.74 2.97 1.10
C TYR A 103 -5.05 2.57 -0.35
N PHE A 104 -4.90 1.28 -0.70
CA PHE A 104 -4.95 0.84 -2.09
C PHE A 104 -6.36 0.62 -2.61
N GLU A 105 -7.28 0.11 -1.80
CA GLU A 105 -8.62 -0.30 -2.23
C GLU A 105 -9.70 0.70 -1.79
N LEU A 106 -9.57 1.27 -0.60
CA LEU A 106 -10.55 2.22 -0.06
C LEU A 106 -10.19 3.69 -0.36
N GLY A 107 -8.94 3.97 -0.71
CA GLY A 107 -8.47 5.32 -0.99
C GLY A 107 -8.44 6.22 0.25
N GLU A 108 -8.36 5.65 1.43
CA GLU A 108 -8.30 6.36 2.71
C GLU A 108 -6.94 7.03 2.93
N ASP A 109 -6.96 8.10 3.72
CA ASP A 109 -5.76 8.84 4.09
C ASP A 109 -5.09 8.25 5.32
N ILE A 110 -4.20 7.28 5.09
CA ILE A 110 -3.40 6.60 6.11
C ILE A 110 -2.33 7.49 6.78
N SER A 111 -2.26 8.78 6.43
CA SER A 111 -1.44 9.75 7.17
C SER A 111 -2.17 10.34 8.37
N ARG A 112 -3.50 10.21 8.44
CA ARG A 112 -4.34 10.78 9.50
C ARG A 112 -4.50 9.84 10.69
N LEU A 113 -4.46 10.41 11.89
CA LEU A 113 -4.58 9.66 13.14
C LEU A 113 -5.97 9.04 13.38
N ASP A 114 -7.03 9.52 12.74
CA ASP A 114 -8.37 8.92 12.86
C ASP A 114 -8.56 7.68 11.99
N VAL A 115 -7.65 7.44 11.04
CA VAL A 115 -7.57 6.23 10.21
C VAL A 115 -6.65 5.17 10.83
N LEU A 116 -5.64 5.59 11.59
CA LEU A 116 -4.64 4.73 12.26
C LEU A 116 -5.13 4.12 13.57
#